data_AF-A0A529P565-F1
#
_entry.id   AF-A0A529P565-F1
#
_cell.length_a   1.000
_cell.length_b   1.000
_cell.length_c   1.000
_cell.angle_alpha   90.00
_cell.angle_beta   90.00
_cell.angle_gamma   90.00
#
_symmetry.space_group_name_H-M   'P 1'
#
loop_
_entity.id
_entity.type
_entity.pdbx_description
1 polymer ?
#
loop_
_entity_poly.entity_id
_entity_poly.type
_entity_poly.pdbx_seq_one_letter_code
_entity_poly.pdbx_strand_id
1 'polypeptide(L)' 'YWLDGEELRLNIYHEHEVAERINSVELTILTKTSDEGVYDGRYTLAIYDAAADTDQDGKPVEVKGKVSCGAE' A
#
# COMPACT_ATOMS: atom_id res chain seq x y z
N TYR A 1 3.09 -5.67 11.87
CA TYR A 1 1.87 -6.46 11.66
C TYR A 1 1.06 -6.36 12.93
N TRP A 2 -0.15 -5.83 12.85
CA TRP A 2 -1.08 -5.74 13.99
C TRP A 2 -2.35 -6.47 13.53
N LEU A 3 -2.66 -7.60 14.15
CA LEU A 3 -3.97 -8.23 14.06
C LEU A 3 -4.82 -7.61 15.16
N ASP A 4 -5.80 -6.81 14.79
CA ASP A 4 -6.81 -6.35 15.74
C ASP A 4 -8.08 -7.16 15.49
N GLY A 5 -8.19 -8.30 16.19
CA GLY A 5 -9.39 -9.16 16.32
C GLY A 5 -9.94 -9.82 15.03
N GLU A 6 -10.12 -9.04 13.98
CA GLU A 6 -10.82 -9.34 12.73
C GLU A 6 -10.28 -8.48 11.56
N GLU A 7 -9.45 -7.47 11.85
CA GLU A 7 -8.88 -6.55 10.88
C GLU A 7 -7.38 -6.81 10.71
N LEU A 8 -6.96 -6.95 9.47
CA LEU A 8 -5.56 -7.06 9.08
C LEU A 8 -5.16 -5.76 8.39
N ARG A 9 -4.21 -5.04 9.01
CA ARG A 9 -3.54 -3.89 8.42
C ARG A 9 -2.08 -4.21 8.14
N LEU A 10 -1.71 -4.18 6.87
CA LEU A 10 -0.33 -4.31 6.42
C LEU A 10 0.11 -2.99 5.79
N ASN A 11 1.23 -2.42 6.26
CA ASN A 11 1.90 -1.32 5.58
C ASN A 11 3.29 -1.80 5.17
N ILE A 12 3.58 -1.74 3.87
CA ILE A 12 4.89 -2.05 3.29
C ILE A 12 5.44 -0.76 2.71
N TYR A 13 6.61 -0.35 3.19
CA TYR A 13 7.34 0.79 2.67
C TYR A 13 8.63 0.30 2.03
N HIS A 14 8.93 0.79 0.84
CA HIS A 14 10.18 0.48 0.14
C HIS A 14 10.75 1.72 -0.52
N GLU A 15 12.05 1.95 -0.31
CA GLU A 15 12.82 3.03 -0.89
C GLU A 15 13.76 2.48 -1.95
N HIS A 16 13.86 3.21 -3.06
CA HIS A 16 14.77 2.91 -4.14
C HIS A 16 15.49 4.19 -4.58
N GLU A 17 16.80 4.22 -4.34
CA GLU A 17 17.66 5.32 -4.76
C GLU A 17 18.26 5.01 -6.14
N VAL A 18 18.05 5.90 -7.11
CA VAL A 18 18.66 5.82 -8.44
C VAL A 18 19.13 7.20 -8.85
N ALA A 19 20.40 7.30 -9.25
CA ALA A 19 20.99 8.54 -9.77
C ALA A 19 20.72 9.76 -8.86
N GLU A 20 21.00 9.60 -7.56
CA GLU A 20 20.85 10.65 -6.52
C GLU A 20 19.39 11.12 -6.29
N ARG A 21 18.41 10.36 -6.80
CA ARG A 21 16.98 10.58 -6.57
C ARG A 21 16.42 9.45 -5.71
N ILE A 22 15.73 9.83 -4.65
CA ILE A 22 15.03 8.90 -3.76
C ILE A 22 13.60 8.75 -4.30
N ASN A 23 13.26 7.55 -4.74
CA ASN A 23 11.88 7.18 -5.02
C ASN A 23 11.41 6.26 -3.90
N SER A 24 10.14 6.34 -3.53
CA SER A 24 9.58 5.44 -2.53
C SER A 24 8.19 4.98 -2.92
N VAL A 25 7.83 3.80 -2.44
CA VAL A 25 6.50 3.24 -2.57
C VAL A 25 5.99 2.85 -1.19
N GLU A 26 4.74 3.21 -0.93
CA GLU A 26 4.02 2.82 0.28
C GLU A 26 2.77 2.03 -0.13
N LEU A 27 2.71 0.77 0.26
CA LEU A 27 1.55 -0.10 0.06
C LEU A 27 0.85 -0.32 1.39
N THR A 28 -0.36 0.22 1.52
CA THR A 28 -1.25 -0.05 2.63
C THR A 28 -2.34 -1.02 2.20
N ILE A 29 -2.46 -2.15 2.89
CA ILE A 29 -3.54 -3.11 2.73
C ILE A 29 -4.39 -3.08 4.01
N LEU A 30 -5.70 -2.88 3.85
CA LEU A 30 -6.67 -2.99 4.93
C LEU A 30 -7.69 -4.06 4.54
N THR A 31 -7.76 -5.12 5.33
CA THR A 31 -8.73 -6.20 5.14
C THR A 31 -9.47 -6.48 6.42
N LYS A 32 -10.69 -6.99 6.29
CA LYS A 32 -11.50 -7.49 7.39
C LYS A 32 -11.92 -8.93 7.11
N THR A 33 -11.96 -9.75 8.15
CA THR A 33 -12.54 -11.10 8.07
C THR A 33 -13.99 -10.97 7.60
N SER A 34 -14.30 -11.63 6.49
CA SER A 34 -15.66 -11.64 5.92
C SER A 34 -16.32 -13.01 6.08
N ASP A 35 -15.52 -14.07 6.01
CA ASP A 35 -15.89 -15.46 6.29
C ASP A 35 -14.70 -16.17 6.97
N GLU A 36 -14.86 -17.41 7.42
CA GLU A 36 -13.80 -18.13 8.16
C GLU A 36 -12.57 -18.33 7.24
N GLY A 37 -11.47 -17.63 7.53
CA GLY A 37 -10.24 -17.68 6.73
C GLY A 37 -10.23 -16.78 5.48
N VAL A 38 -11.28 -15.98 5.23
CA VAL A 38 -11.35 -15.04 4.10
C VAL A 38 -11.26 -13.60 4.59
N TYR A 39 -10.28 -12.87 4.06
CA TYR A 39 -10.03 -11.47 4.35
C TYR A 39 -10.27 -10.63 3.09
N ASP A 40 -11.39 -9.91 3.04
CA ASP A 40 -11.70 -8.97 1.96
C ASP A 40 -11.36 -7.55 2.38
N GLY A 41 -10.93 -6.74 1.41
CA GLY A 41 -10.55 -5.39 1.71
C GLY A 41 -10.11 -4.56 0.53
N ARG A 42 -9.26 -3.58 0.82
CA ARG A 42 -8.71 -2.66 -0.16
C ARG A 42 -7.22 -2.49 0.04
N TYR A 43 -6.54 -2.17 -1.05
CA TYR A 43 -5.18 -1.68 -1.01
C TYR A 43 -5.10 -0.25 -1.55
N THR A 44 -4.12 0.49 -1.04
CA THR A 44 -3.67 1.78 -1.57
C THR A 44 -2.17 1.68 -1.77
N LEU A 45 -1.71 1.92 -2.99
CA LEU A 45 -0.30 2.07 -3.34
C LEU A 45 -0.02 3.54 -3.63
N ALA A 46 0.78 4.18 -2.79
CA ALA A 46 1.28 5.53 -3.00
C ALA A 46 2.69 5.46 -3.58
N ILE A 47 2.89 6.06 -4.75
CA ILE A 47 4.18 6.10 -5.45
C ILE A 47 4.71 7.53 -5.36
N TYR A 48 5.85 7.69 -4.69
CA TYR A 48 6.59 8.93 -4.57
C TYR A 48 7.76 8.86 -5.55
N ASP A 49 7.59 9.50 -6.71
CA ASP A 49 8.63 9.56 -7.73
C ASP A 49 9.28 10.95 -7.71
N ALA A 50 10.58 11.00 -7.42
CA ALA A 50 11.34 12.24 -7.34
C ALA A 50 11.73 12.80 -8.72
N ALA A 51 11.46 12.06 -9.81
CA ALA A 51 11.65 12.49 -11.19
C ALA A 51 10.34 12.98 -11.84
N ALA A 52 9.18 12.68 -11.26
CA ALA A 52 7.89 13.18 -11.70
C ALA A 52 7.87 14.70 -11.53
N ASP A 53 7.59 15.35 -12.66
CA ASP A 53 7.64 16.79 -12.87
C ASP A 53 7.03 17.59 -11.70
N THR A 54 7.66 18.72 -11.39
CA THR A 54 7.40 19.62 -10.24
C THR A 54 5.94 20.08 -10.06
N ASP A 55 5.05 19.73 -10.98
CA ASP A 55 3.61 20.03 -10.98
C ASP A 55 2.82 19.23 -9.93
N GLN A 56 3.34 18.08 -9.45
CA GLN A 56 2.63 17.27 -8.45
C GLN A 56 2.77 17.78 -7.00
N ASP A 57 3.46 18.90 -6.75
CA ASP A 57 3.60 19.51 -5.40
C ASP A 57 4.04 18.51 -4.31
N GLY A 58 4.86 17.51 -4.69
CA GLY A 58 5.31 16.44 -3.78
C GLY A 58 4.22 15.42 -3.39
N LYS A 59 3.05 15.42 -4.03
CA LYS A 59 1.98 14.45 -3.78
C LYS A 59 2.28 13.13 -4.50
N PRO A 60 2.10 11.98 -3.83
CA PRO A 60 2.27 10.69 -4.47
C PRO A 60 1.15 10.41 -5.47
N VAL A 61 1.46 9.60 -6.47
CA VAL A 61 0.43 8.97 -7.30
C VAL A 61 -0.19 7.84 -6.51
N GLU A 62 -1.49 7.91 -6.26
CA GLU A 62 -2.23 6.86 -5.56
C GLU A 62 -2.93 5.90 -6.52
N VAL A 63 -2.67 4.61 -6.36
CA VAL A 63 -3.42 3.52 -7.00
C VAL A 63 -4.21 2.78 -5.94
N LYS A 64 -5.52 2.63 -6.14
CA LYS A 64 -6.43 1.99 -5.17
C LYS A 64 -7.13 0.80 -5.83
N GLY A 65 -7.33 -0.27 -5.07
CA GLY A 65 -8.01 -1.45 -5.57
C GLY A 65 -8.60 -2.33 -4.47
N LYS A 66 -9.35 -3.37 -4.88
CA LYS A 66 -9.85 -4.40 -3.98
C LYS A 66 -8.79 -5.49 -3.81
N VAL A 67 -8.76 -6.08 -2.63
CA VAL A 67 -7.96 -7.28 -2.34
C VAL A 67 -8.87 -8.32 -1.69
N SER A 68 -8.61 -9.58 -1.98
CA SER A 68 -9.20 -10.72 -1.29
C SER A 68 -8.07 -11.71 -1.02
N CYS A 69 -7.87 -12.06 0.25
CA CYS A 69 -6.84 -12.98 0.69
C CYS A 69 -7.51 -14.16 1.38
N GLY A 70 -7.26 -15.37 0.86
CA GLY A 70 -7.59 -16.63 1.54
C GLY A 70 -6.34 -17.18 2.22
N ALA A 71 -6.48 -17.67 3.45
CA ALA A 71 -5.50 -18.57 4.03
C ALA A 71 -5.90 -20.01 3.65
N GLU A 72 -5.09 -20.67 2.82
CA GLU A 72 -5.16 -22.12 2.55
C GLU A 72 -4.34 -22.91 3.58
#